data_AF-A0A1J5JQC8-F1
#
_entry.id   AF-A0A1J5JQC8-F1
#
_cell.length_a   1.000
_cell.length_b   1.000
_cell.length_c   1.000
_cell.angle_alpha   90.00
_cell.angle_beta   90.00
_cell.angle_gamma   90.00
#
_symmetry.space_group_name_H-M   'P 1'
#
loop_
_entity.id
_entity.type
_entity.pdbx_description
1 polymer ?
#
loop_
_entity_poly.entity_id
_entity_poly.type
_entity_poly.pdbx_seq_one_letter_code
_entity_poly.pdbx_strand_id
1 'polypeptide(L)'
;MLQAGRALMFSRVYRPKGEYKHLAVVEFVRSKFSDEFADEMLFIFNKTRRKRHIVVYEKVDIVSEEEAKNTIKWAEEFIEKVEEILKK
;
A
#
# COMPACT_ATOMS: atom_id res chain seq x y z
N MET A 1 -5.21 0.27 0.10
CA MET A 1 -3.77 0.41 0.43
C MET A 1 -3.20 1.82 0.28
N LEU A 2 -2.98 2.37 -0.93
CA LEU A 2 -2.26 3.66 -1.06
C LEU A 2 -2.88 4.83 -0.26
N GLN A 3 -4.20 5.00 -0.32
CA GLN A 3 -4.88 6.06 0.44
C GLN A 3 -4.79 5.83 1.95
N ALA A 4 -4.92 4.58 2.40
CA ALA A 4 -4.76 4.22 3.81
C ALA A 4 -3.31 4.48 4.30
N GLY A 5 -2.29 4.16 3.50
CA GLY A 5 -0.91 4.54 3.80
C GLY A 5 -0.70 6.05 3.86
N ARG A 6 -1.41 6.84 3.04
CA ARG A 6 -1.40 8.32 3.15
C ARG A 6 -2.06 8.80 4.43
N ALA A 7 -3.10 8.12 4.91
CA ALA A 7 -3.72 8.45 6.20
C ALA A 7 -2.70 8.30 7.35
N LEU A 8 -1.88 7.24 7.33
CA LEU A 8 -0.75 7.09 8.26
C LEU A 8 0.30 8.21 8.14
N MET A 9 0.58 8.69 6.92
CA MET A 9 1.46 9.87 6.76
C MET A 9 0.84 11.12 7.40
N PHE A 10 -0.44 11.35 7.14
CA PHE A 10 -1.16 12.53 7.64
C PHE A 10 -1.30 12.53 9.16
N SER A 11 -1.52 11.37 9.79
CA SER A 11 -1.56 11.26 11.27
C SER A 11 -0.22 11.60 11.93
N ARG A 12 0.88 11.58 11.16
CA ARG A 12 2.22 11.99 11.58
C ARG A 12 2.63 13.35 11.01
N VAL A 13 1.68 14.14 10.50
CA VAL A 13 1.89 15.50 9.96
C VAL A 13 2.77 15.53 8.70
N TYR A 14 2.92 14.40 8.00
CA TYR A 14 3.63 14.32 6.72
C TYR A 14 2.64 14.29 5.54
N ARG A 15 3.05 14.88 4.40
CA ARG A 15 2.30 14.82 3.14
C ARG A 15 3.24 14.36 2.01
N PRO A 16 2.87 13.33 1.23
CA PRO A 16 3.69 12.91 0.09
C PRO A 16 3.62 13.96 -1.03
N LYS A 17 4.76 14.28 -1.64
CA LYS A 17 4.91 15.27 -2.73
C LYS A 17 5.87 14.76 -3.81
N GLY A 18 5.72 15.26 -5.04
CA GLY A 18 6.61 14.96 -6.16
C GLY A 18 6.22 13.74 -6.98
N GLU A 19 7.07 13.38 -7.93
CA GLU A 19 6.85 12.29 -8.89
C GLU A 19 6.83 10.92 -8.21
N TYR A 20 7.69 10.71 -7.21
CA TYR A 20 7.80 9.47 -6.46
C TYR A 20 6.85 9.37 -5.26
N LYS A 21 5.79 10.19 -5.22
CA LYS A 21 4.85 10.28 -4.09
C LYS A 21 4.28 8.93 -3.66
N HIS A 22 4.04 7.99 -4.58
CA HIS A 22 3.53 6.66 -4.23
C HIS A 22 4.57 5.77 -3.55
N LEU A 23 5.83 5.83 -3.99
CA LEU A 23 6.92 5.10 -3.33
C LEU A 23 7.19 5.70 -1.95
N ALA A 24 7.14 7.03 -1.83
CA ALA A 24 7.30 7.70 -0.54
C ALA A 24 6.29 7.22 0.50
N VAL A 25 5.04 6.94 0.13
CA VAL A 25 4.05 6.35 1.06
C VAL A 25 4.50 4.97 1.55
N VAL A 26 4.96 4.10 0.64
CA VAL A 26 5.38 2.74 0.98
C VAL A 26 6.57 2.76 1.94
N GLU A 27 7.61 3.53 1.60
CA GLU A 27 8.82 3.62 2.43
C GLU A 27 8.56 4.33 3.77
N PHE A 28 7.62 5.28 3.80
CA PHE A 28 7.19 5.89 5.05
C PHE A 28 6.52 4.86 5.96
N VAL A 29 5.56 4.09 5.45
CA VAL A 29 4.89 3.05 6.26
C VAL A 29 5.90 2.02 6.74
N ARG A 30 6.80 1.56 5.87
CA ARG A 30 7.87 0.61 6.24
C ARG A 30 8.80 1.18 7.32
N SER A 31 9.20 2.44 7.22
CA SER A 31 10.16 3.02 8.17
C SER A 31 9.55 3.48 9.50
N LYS A 32 8.24 3.78 9.54
CA LYS A 32 7.57 4.32 10.74
C LYS A 32 6.63 3.36 11.43
N PHE A 33 6.26 2.27 10.77
CA PHE A 33 5.29 1.30 11.25
C PHE A 33 5.75 -0.14 10.98
N SER A 34 7.05 -0.40 10.80
CA SER A 34 7.59 -1.76 10.60
C SER A 34 7.08 -2.75 11.64
N ASP A 35 6.99 -2.31 12.90
CA ASP A 35 6.66 -3.18 14.03
C ASP A 35 5.13 -3.43 14.13
N GLU A 36 4.32 -2.65 13.41
CA GLU A 36 2.87 -2.79 13.36
C GLU A 36 2.39 -3.56 12.12
N PHE A 37 3.28 -3.85 11.15
CA PHE A 37 2.94 -4.55 9.91
C PHE A 37 3.82 -5.77 9.70
N ALA A 38 3.23 -6.87 9.21
CA ALA A 38 4.01 -7.99 8.71
C ALA A 38 4.82 -7.57 7.45
N ASP A 39 6.07 -8.03 7.35
CA ASP A 39 6.95 -7.74 6.20
C ASP A 39 6.31 -8.13 4.86
N GLU A 40 5.59 -9.26 4.84
CA GLU A 40 4.85 -9.73 3.67
C GLU A 40 3.82 -8.71 3.20
N MET A 41 3.09 -8.09 4.12
CA MET A 41 2.07 -7.09 3.80
C MET A 41 2.69 -5.83 3.19
N LEU A 42 3.85 -5.39 3.70
CA LEU A 42 4.61 -4.27 3.12
C LEU A 42 5.20 -4.61 1.75
N PHE A 43 5.67 -5.85 1.57
CA PHE A 43 6.12 -6.36 0.28
C PHE A 43 5.00 -6.35 -0.76
N ILE A 44 3.82 -6.87 -0.41
CA ILE A 44 2.63 -6.90 -1.27
C ILE A 44 2.19 -5.48 -1.62
N PHE A 45 2.18 -4.56 -0.66
CA PHE A 45 1.84 -3.17 -0.93
C PHE A 45 2.73 -2.56 -2.02
N ASN A 46 4.05 -2.74 -1.95
CA ASN A 46 4.97 -2.27 -2.98
C ASN A 46 4.77 -3.00 -4.32
N LYS A 47 4.59 -4.33 -4.28
CA LYS A 47 4.38 -5.16 -5.48
C LYS A 47 3.15 -4.69 -6.25
N THR A 48 2.01 -4.52 -5.57
CA THR A 48 0.75 -4.08 -6.17
C THR A 48 0.85 -2.64 -6.70
N ARG A 49 1.58 -1.73 -6.01
CA ARG A 49 1.87 -0.39 -6.52
C ARG A 49 2.61 -0.43 -7.86
N ARG A 50 3.63 -1.30 -7.99
CA ARG A 50 4.38 -1.47 -9.24
C ARG A 50 3.52 -2.10 -10.32
N LYS A 51 2.77 -3.17 -10.00
CA LYS A 51 1.94 -3.87 -10.98
C LYS A 51 0.80 -3.00 -11.53
N ARG A 52 0.21 -2.13 -10.70
CA ARG A 52 -0.75 -1.11 -11.15
C ARG A 52 -0.20 -0.25 -12.29
N HIS A 53 1.07 0.16 -12.24
CA HIS A 53 1.67 0.96 -13.30
C HIS A 53 1.64 0.22 -14.64
N ILE A 54 2.03 -1.06 -14.62
CA ILE A 54 2.09 -1.93 -15.81
C ILE A 54 0.68 -2.20 -16.36
N VAL A 55 -0.28 -2.55 -15.48
CA VAL A 55 -1.67 -2.83 -15.89
C VAL A 55 -2.34 -1.61 -16.51
N VAL A 56 -2.10 -0.41 -15.98
CA VAL A 56 -2.77 0.82 -16.44
C VAL A 56 -2.20 1.33 -17.77
N TYR A 57 -0.90 1.14 -18.02
CA TYR A 57 -0.22 1.80 -19.14
C TYR A 57 0.39 0.85 -20.18
N GLU A 58 0.66 -0.41 -19.86
CA GLU A 58 1.49 -1.28 -20.71
C GLU A 58 0.72 -2.46 -21.31
N LYS A 59 0.02 -3.28 -20.50
CA LYS A 59 -0.63 -4.51 -20.99
C LYS A 59 -1.91 -4.86 -20.23
N VAL A 60 -2.97 -5.15 -20.98
CA VAL A 60 -4.19 -5.82 -20.51
C VAL A 60 -3.92 -7.34 -20.41
N ASP A 61 -4.63 -8.07 -19.54
CA ASP A 61 -4.54 -9.55 -19.37
C ASP A 61 -3.31 -10.14 -18.67
N ILE A 62 -2.62 -9.37 -17.81
CA ILE A 62 -1.45 -9.84 -17.04
C ILE A 62 -1.76 -10.21 -15.57
N VAL A 63 -3.04 -10.23 -15.19
CA VAL A 63 -3.51 -10.51 -13.82
C VAL A 63 -4.54 -11.63 -13.89
N SER A 64 -4.31 -12.73 -13.17
CA SER A 64 -5.30 -13.81 -13.06
C SER A 64 -6.42 -13.42 -12.08
N GLU A 65 -7.58 -14.06 -12.20
CA GLU A 65 -8.69 -13.88 -11.26
C GLU A 65 -8.27 -14.15 -9.80
N GLU A 66 -7.49 -15.22 -9.59
CA GLU A 66 -6.96 -15.57 -8.27
C GLU A 66 -6.04 -14.48 -7.71
N GLU A 67 -5.14 -13.93 -8.53
CA GLU A 67 -4.26 -12.83 -8.11
C GLU A 67 -5.08 -11.58 -7.75
N ALA A 68 -6.13 -11.28 -8.52
CA ALA A 68 -7.02 -10.17 -8.22
C ALA A 68 -7.74 -10.36 -6.88
N LYS A 69 -8.32 -11.55 -6.64
CA LYS A 69 -8.98 -11.90 -5.36
C LYS A 69 -8.03 -11.79 -4.18
N ASN A 70 -6.84 -12.37 -4.30
CA ASN A 70 -5.82 -12.29 -3.26
C ASN A 70 -5.41 -10.85 -2.99
N THR A 71 -5.22 -10.04 -4.05
CA THR A 71 -4.86 -8.61 -3.90
C THR A 71 -5.94 -7.81 -3.18
N ILE A 72 -7.22 -8.11 -3.41
CA ILE A 72 -8.33 -7.48 -2.68
C ILE A 72 -8.26 -7.84 -1.20
N LYS A 73 -8.14 -9.14 -0.88
CA LYS A 73 -8.02 -9.60 0.51
C LYS A 73 -6.87 -8.92 1.26
N TRP A 74 -5.68 -8.87 0.66
CA TRP A 74 -4.54 -8.17 1.24
C TRP A 74 -4.78 -6.67 1.42
N ALA A 75 -5.55 -6.05 0.52
CA ALA A 75 -5.89 -4.64 0.63
C ALA A 75 -6.87 -4.36 1.79
N GLU A 76 -7.80 -5.28 2.06
CA GLU A 76 -8.74 -5.22 3.19
C GLU A 76 -7.98 -5.34 4.51
N GLU A 77 -7.16 -6.40 4.68
CA GLU A 77 -6.33 -6.61 5.88
C GLU A 77 -5.41 -5.40 6.15
N PHE A 78 -4.83 -4.81 5.10
CA PHE A 78 -4.02 -3.60 5.25
C PHE A 78 -4.83 -2.41 5.76
N ILE A 79 -6.07 -2.23 5.29
CA ILE A 79 -6.93 -1.13 5.73
C ILE A 79 -7.35 -1.33 7.18
N GLU A 80 -7.78 -2.53 7.55
CA GLU A 80 -8.11 -2.88 8.94
C GLU A 80 -6.94 -2.54 9.87
N LYS A 81 -5.71 -2.93 9.49
CA LYS A 81 -4.54 -2.63 10.29
C LYS A 81 -4.26 -1.13 10.42
N VAL A 82 -4.43 -0.37 9.33
CA VAL A 82 -4.31 1.09 9.38
C VAL A 82 -5.36 1.70 10.31
N GLU A 83 -6.60 1.23 10.27
CA GLU A 83 -7.65 1.73 11.16
C GLU A 83 -7.35 1.44 12.63
N GLU A 84 -6.85 0.25 12.96
CA GLU A 84 -6.41 -0.07 14.31
C GLU A 84 -5.34 0.91 14.80
N ILE A 85 -4.34 1.19 13.97
CA ILE A 85 -3.24 2.10 14.29
C ILE A 85 -3.75 3.53 14.49
N LEU A 86 -4.72 3.98 13.70
CA LEU A 86 -5.26 5.35 13.77
C LEU A 86 -6.30 5.56 14.89
N LYS A 87 -6.90 4.49 15.42
CA LYS A 87 -7.82 4.53 16.56
C LYS A 87 -7.09 4.52 17.91
N LYS A 88 -5.82 4.12 17.95
CA LYS A 88 -4.93 4.27 19.12
C LYS A 88 -4.57 5.74 19.34
#